data_AF-A0A5N9AZF0-F1
#
_entry.id   AF-A0A5N9AZF0-F1
#
_cell.length_a   1.000
_cell.length_b   1.000
_cell.length_c   1.000
_cell.angle_alpha   90.00
_cell.angle_beta   90.00
_cell.angle_gamma   90.00
#
_symmetry.space_group_name_H-M   'P 1'
#
loop_
_entity.id
_entity.type
_entity.pdbx_description
1 polymer ?
#
loop_
_entity_poly.entity_id
_entity_poly.type
_entity_poly.pdbx_seq_one_letter_code
_entity_poly.pdbx_strand_id
1 'polypeptide(L)' 'MPSCNTKTRYSSKKMAQDYADSYNRDPLVKEILATYWCELHQGWHLTRDKPRNIGWFRRIQELIDKVSGHTES' A
#
# COMPACT_ATOMS: atom_id res chain seq x y z
N MET A 1 2.23 14.20 -15.57
CA MET A 1 2.61 13.11 -14.63
C MET A 1 2.68 13.72 -13.24
N PRO A 2 2.13 13.07 -12.18
CA PRO A 2 2.24 13.61 -10.83
C PRO A 2 3.71 13.83 -10.50
N SER A 3 4.05 14.97 -9.91
CA SER A 3 5.43 15.40 -9.69
C SER A 3 6.20 14.33 -8.93
N CYS A 4 7.21 13.74 -9.59
CA CYS A 4 8.02 12.68 -9.00
C CYS A 4 8.87 13.16 -7.80
N ASN A 5 8.91 14.48 -7.57
CA ASN A 5 9.63 15.14 -6.48
C ASN A 5 9.06 14.84 -5.09
N THR A 6 7.78 14.46 -4.99
CA THR A 6 7.15 14.13 -3.69
C THR A 6 7.18 12.65 -3.38
N LYS A 7 7.69 11.82 -4.29
CA LYS A 7 7.68 10.36 -4.17
C LYS A 7 9.04 9.86 -3.72
N THR A 8 9.05 9.02 -2.69
CA THR A 8 10.24 8.29 -2.25
C THR A 8 10.87 7.56 -3.44
N ARG A 9 12.19 7.72 -3.58
CA ARG A 9 13.01 7.08 -4.63
C ARG A 9 13.87 6.00 -4.00
N TYR A 10 13.97 4.87 -4.68
CA TYR A 10 14.79 3.74 -4.28
C TYR A 10 15.87 3.49 -5.33
N SER A 11 17.08 3.17 -4.88
CA SER A 11 18.24 2.89 -5.73
C SER A 11 18.17 1.53 -6.43
N SER A 12 17.34 0.61 -5.92
CA SER A 12 17.16 -0.71 -6.51
C SER A 12 15.69 -1.12 -6.56
N LYS A 13 15.36 -1.98 -7.53
CA LYS A 13 14.02 -2.59 -7.65
C LYS A 13 13.66 -3.33 -6.38
N LYS A 14 14.63 -4.06 -5.82
CA LYS A 14 14.44 -4.88 -4.62
C LYS A 14 13.99 -4.03 -3.44
N MET A 15 14.64 -2.89 -3.18
CA MET A 15 14.23 -2.01 -2.07
C MET A 15 12.81 -1.45 -2.25
N ALA A 16 12.45 -1.04 -3.47
CA ALA A 16 11.10 -0.57 -3.75
C ALA A 16 10.07 -1.71 -3.56
N GLN A 17 10.40 -2.92 -4.01
CA GLN A 17 9.53 -4.09 -3.89
C GLN A 17 9.37 -4.54 -2.44
N ASP A 18 10.45 -4.62 -1.67
CA ASP A 18 10.43 -4.99 -0.26
C ASP A 18 9.51 -4.02 0.52
N TYR A 19 9.56 -2.71 0.21
CA TYR A 19 8.66 -1.73 0.82
C TYR A 19 7.21 -1.95 0.40
N ALA A 20 6.94 -2.12 -0.90
CA ALA A 20 5.59 -2.37 -1.41
C ALA A 20 4.98 -3.63 -0.77
N ASP A 21 5.76 -4.70 -0.67
CA ASP A 21 5.33 -5.96 -0.06
C ASP A 21 5.04 -5.78 1.43
N SER A 22 5.89 -5.07 2.17
CA SER A 22 5.67 -4.78 3.58
C SER A 22 4.41 -3.94 3.80
N TYR A 23 4.18 -2.92 2.97
CA TYR A 23 3.00 -2.07 3.06
C TYR A 23 1.71 -2.83 2.70
N ASN A 24 1.75 -3.64 1.64
CA ASN A 24 0.60 -4.39 1.13
C ASN A 24 0.19 -5.57 2.03
N ARG A 25 1.07 -6.00 2.95
CA ARG A 25 0.76 -7.02 3.96
C ARG A 25 -0.28 -6.56 4.97
N ASP A 26 -0.39 -5.25 5.21
CA ASP A 26 -1.41 -4.72 6.11
C ASP A 26 -2.80 -4.98 5.49
N PRO A 27 -3.68 -5.78 6.14
CA PRO A 27 -5.01 -6.04 5.62
C PRO A 27 -5.91 -4.80 5.56
N LEU A 28 -5.54 -3.72 6.27
CA LEU A 28 -6.29 -2.47 6.36
C LEU A 28 -5.90 -1.44 5.30
N VAL A 29 -4.87 -1.69 4.50
CA VAL A 29 -4.54 -0.77 3.40
C VAL A 29 -5.60 -0.85 2.29
N LYS A 30 -6.16 0.32 1.94
CA LYS A 30 -7.21 0.46 0.93
C LYS A 30 -6.69 0.50 -0.50
N GLU A 31 -5.47 0.95 -0.69
CA GLU A 31 -4.81 1.07 -1.99
C GLU A 31 -3.48 0.34 -1.93
N ILE A 32 -3.23 -0.56 -2.87
CA ILE A 32 -1.95 -1.28 -2.92
C ILE A 32 -0.89 -0.43 -3.63
N LEU A 33 0.35 -0.60 -3.18
CA LEU A 33 1.52 -0.01 -3.83
C LEU A 33 2.09 -0.96 -4.88
N ALA A 34 2.50 -0.39 -6.00
CA ALA A 34 3.28 -1.05 -7.04
C ALA A 34 4.56 -0.25 -7.35
N THR A 35 5.57 -0.93 -7.86
CA THR A 35 6.85 -0.31 -8.23
C THR A 35 6.92 -0.01 -9.72
N TYR A 36 7.53 1.12 -10.10
CA TYR A 36 7.86 1.41 -11.50
C TYR A 36 9.26 2.04 -11.62
N TRP A 37 9.91 1.81 -12.76
CA TRP A 37 11.15 2.49 -13.12
C TRP A 37 10.84 3.87 -13.68
N CYS A 38 11.56 4.90 -13.22
CA CYS A 38 11.45 6.25 -13.75
C CYS A 38 12.72 6.63 -14.51
N GLU A 39 12.56 6.90 -15.80
CA GLU A 39 13.67 7.27 -16.68
C GLU A 39 14.27 8.64 -16.36
N LEU A 40 13.45 9.62 -15.96
CA LEU A 40 13.90 10.97 -15.57
C LEU A 40 14.87 10.95 -14.39
N HIS A 41 14.69 9.97 -13.52
CA HIS A 41 15.29 9.91 -12.21
C HIS A 41 16.25 8.74 -12.05
N GLN A 42 16.34 7.89 -13.09
CA GLN A 42 17.15 6.68 -13.12
C GLN A 42 17.00 5.88 -11.82
N GLY A 43 15.75 5.70 -11.39
CA GLY A 43 15.43 5.16 -10.08
C GLY A 43 14.04 4.55 -9.98
N TRP A 44 13.83 3.76 -8.92
CA TRP A 44 12.57 3.08 -8.66
C TRP A 44 11.65 3.95 -7.80
N HIS A 45 10.40 4.05 -8.20
CA HIS A 45 9.36 4.77 -7.46
C HIS A 45 8.19 3.84 -7.12
N LEU A 46 7.42 4.26 -6.12
CA LEU A 46 6.15 3.65 -5.78
C LEU A 46 4.99 4.43 -6.41
N THR A 47 3.97 3.70 -6.82
CA THR A 47 2.69 4.26 -7.24
C THR A 47 1.57 3.52 -6.55
N ARG A 48 0.45 4.21 -6.35
CA ARG A 48 -0.82 3.56 -6.04
C ARG A 48 -1.28 2.90 -7.34
N ASP A 49 -1.56 1.59 -7.28
CA ASP A 49 -2.02 0.83 -8.43
C ASP A 49 -3.54 0.71 -8.40
N LYS A 50 -4.05 -0.27 -7.66
CA LYS A 50 -5.48 -0.56 -7.57
C LYS A 50 -5.98 -0.41 -6.14
N PRO A 51 -7.23 0.02 -5.96
CA PRO A 51 -7.89 -0.17 -4.68
C PRO A 51 -7.95 -1.67 -4.38
N ARG A 52 -7.60 -2.04 -3.15
CA ARG A 52 -7.82 -3.40 -2.63
C ARG A 52 -9.32 -3.66 -2.68
N ASN A 53 -9.71 -4.91 -2.95
CA ASN A 53 -11.12 -5.28 -3.10
C ASN A 53 -11.94 -4.74 -1.91
N ILE A 54 -12.90 -3.84 -2.19
CA ILE A 54 -13.70 -3.12 -1.19
C ILE A 54 -14.47 -4.11 -0.29
N GLY A 55 -14.90 -5.24 -0.85
CA GLY A 55 -15.60 -6.29 -0.09
C GLY A 55 -14.72 -6.98 0.94
N TRP A 56 -13.42 -7.14 0.68
CA TRP A 56 -12.46 -7.67 1.65
C TRP A 56 -12.24 -6.69 2.81
N PHE A 57 -12.00 -5.42 2.48
CA PHE A 57 -11.80 -4.38 3.49
C PHE A 57 -13.02 -4.24 4.40
N ARG A 58 -14.24 -4.20 3.82
CA ARG A 58 -15.49 -4.15 4.59
C ARG A 58 -15.63 -5.34 5.55
N ARG A 59 -15.33 -6.56 5.09
CA ARG A 59 -15.41 -7.77 5.94
C ARG A 59 -14.43 -7.70 7.11
N ILE A 60 -13.22 -7.20 6.90
CA ILE A 60 -12.25 -7.04 8.00
C ILE A 60 -12.69 -5.96 8.97
N GLN A 61 -13.20 -4.84 8.49
CA GLN A 61 -13.73 -3.79 9.37
C GLN A 61 -14.88 -4.33 10.23
N GLU A 62 -15.83 -5.07 9.64
CA GLU A 62 -16.93 -5.72 10.38
C GLU A 62 -16.44 -6.70 11.45
N LEU A 63 -15.34 -7.42 11.19
CA LEU A 63 -14.73 -8.32 12.19
C LEU A 63 -14.09 -7.53 13.34
N ILE A 64 -13.37 -6.46 13.03
CA ILE A 64 -12.74 -5.58 14.04
C ILE A 64 -13.80 -4.93 14.93
N ASP A 65 -14.88 -4.42 14.33
CA ASP A 65 -15.96 -3.75 15.06
C ASP A 65 -16.66 -4.75 16.01
N LYS A 66 -16.87 -6.00 15.57
CA LYS A 66 -17.44 -7.06 16.41
C LYS A 66 -16.57 -7.41 17.61
N VAL A 67 -15.26 -7.54 17.41
CA VAL A 67 -14.32 -7.88 18.49
C VAL A 67 -14.19 -6.72 19.48
N SER A 68 -14.08 -5.48 18.98
CA SER A 68 -13.99 -4.28 19.81
C SER A 68 -15.23 -4.10 20.68
N GLY A 69 -16.43 -4.32 20.12
CA GLY A 69 -17.69 -4.21 20.85
C GLY A 69 -17.91 -5.28 21.93
N HIS A 70 -17.17 -6.40 21.92
CA HIS A 70 -17.25 -7.44 22.97
C HIS A 70 -16.27 -7.22 24.12
N THR A 71 -15.35 -6.25 24.00
CA THR A 71 -14.33 -6.01 25.03
C THR A 71 -14.82 -5.03 26.12
N GLU A 72 -16.00 -4.43 25.93
CA GLU A 72 -16.63 -3.47 26.86
C GLU A 72 -17.83 -4.06 27.63
N SER A 73 -17.97 -5.40 27.71
CA SER A 73 -19.06 -6.08 28.44
C SER A 73 -18.55 -7.05 29.50
#